data_AF-A0A0T5ZNV4-F1
#
_entry.id   AF-A0A0T5ZNV4-F1
#
_cell.length_a   1.000
_cell.length_b   1.000
_cell.length_c   1.000
_cell.angle_alpha   90.00
_cell.angle_beta   90.00
_cell.angle_gamma   90.00
#
_symmetry.space_group_name_H-M   'P 1'
#
loop_
_entity.id
_entity.type
_entity.pdbx_description
1 polymer ?
#
loop_
_entity_poly.entity_id
_entity_poly.type
_entity_poly.pdbx_seq_one_letter_code
_entity_poly.pdbx_strand_id
1 'polypeptide(L)'
;MAVRLPVPGPSFLRERTIRLHAGPSDPGDPVAIGMGRPSETDDGWWMTHLWAFDDAGIIDTSRVAPRAGPPPAPPLTVMGPVFAGALAGLIGEEHGRQLVRLKLHPAADETQPWERPLIVQLAIRWDPVRAATMRPNALATEALEAFARAIQAAGRPG
;
A
#
# COMPACT_ATOMS: atom_id res chain seq x y z
N MET A 1 20.77 14.92 -0.71
CA MET A 1 19.77 13.85 -0.48
C MET A 1 18.74 14.38 0.49
N ALA A 2 17.46 14.30 0.14
CA ALA A 2 16.39 14.62 1.09
C ALA A 2 16.41 13.60 2.24
N VAL A 3 16.13 14.06 3.46
CA VAL A 3 15.99 13.19 4.63
C VAL A 3 14.72 12.36 4.45
N ARG A 4 14.82 11.02 4.53
CA ARG A 4 13.64 10.13 4.45
C ARG A 4 12.72 10.37 5.65
N LEU A 5 11.40 10.25 5.41
CA LEU A 5 10.44 10.35 6.49
C LEU A 5 10.68 9.21 7.51
N PRO A 6 10.66 9.50 8.82
CA PRO A 6 10.72 8.46 9.83
C PRO A 6 9.47 7.58 9.76
N VAL A 7 9.57 6.35 10.26
CA VAL A 7 8.38 5.50 10.44
C VAL A 7 7.40 6.19 11.41
N PRO A 8 6.07 6.15 11.18
CA PRO A 8 5.12 6.91 12.00
C PRO A 8 5.03 6.43 13.46
N GLY A 9 5.50 5.22 13.74
CA GLY A 9 5.42 4.54 15.03
C GLY A 9 5.48 3.03 14.85
N PRO A 10 5.26 2.25 15.92
CA PRO A 10 5.17 0.80 15.81
C PRO A 10 4.00 0.39 14.91
N SER A 11 4.22 -0.63 14.08
CA SER A 11 3.14 -1.20 13.28
C SER A 11 2.09 -1.89 14.18
N PHE A 12 0.82 -1.70 13.84
CA PHE A 12 -0.32 -2.32 14.53
C PHE A 12 -0.30 -3.85 14.41
N LEU A 13 0.07 -4.35 13.23
CA LEU A 13 0.38 -5.76 13.01
C LEU A 13 1.88 -5.99 13.11
N ARG A 14 2.28 -7.24 13.35
CA ARG A 14 3.68 -7.63 13.22
C ARG A 14 4.18 -7.26 11.81
N GLU A 15 5.28 -6.53 11.77
CA GLU A 15 5.93 -6.11 10.53
C GLU A 15 6.27 -7.31 9.67
N ARG A 16 6.12 -7.15 8.35
CA ARG A 16 6.38 -8.20 7.38
C ARG A 16 7.49 -7.76 6.44
N THR A 17 8.45 -8.64 6.19
CA THR A 17 9.43 -8.42 5.13
C THR A 17 8.86 -8.91 3.80
N ILE A 18 8.91 -8.06 2.79
CA ILE A 18 8.65 -8.40 1.40
C ILE A 18 9.93 -8.23 0.58
N ARG A 19 9.98 -8.84 -0.61
CA ARG A 19 11.08 -8.71 -1.55
C ARG A 19 10.63 -7.92 -2.77
N LEU A 20 11.29 -6.80 -3.04
CA LEU A 20 11.09 -5.99 -4.24
C LEU A 20 11.91 -6.56 -5.38
N HIS A 21 11.37 -6.52 -6.60
CA HIS A 21 12.08 -6.92 -7.82
C HIS A 21 12.63 -8.36 -7.80
N ALA A 22 12.06 -9.24 -6.97
CA ALA A 22 12.43 -10.64 -6.94
C ALA A 22 12.14 -11.30 -8.30
N GLY A 23 13.09 -12.05 -8.80
CA GLY A 23 13.01 -12.78 -10.07
C GLY A 23 13.54 -14.21 -9.95
N PRO A 24 13.58 -14.97 -11.05
CA PRO A 24 14.02 -16.37 -11.03
C PRO A 24 15.43 -16.60 -10.47
N SER A 25 16.31 -15.60 -10.60
CA SER A 25 17.72 -15.66 -10.19
C SER A 25 18.15 -14.52 -9.26
N ASP A 26 17.26 -13.58 -8.94
CA ASP A 26 17.51 -12.45 -8.03
C ASP A 26 16.54 -12.55 -6.84
N PRO A 27 17.04 -12.70 -5.60
CA PRO A 27 16.18 -12.78 -4.41
C PRO A 27 15.43 -11.47 -4.12
N GLY A 28 15.80 -10.36 -4.74
CA GLY A 28 15.17 -9.06 -4.58
C GLY A 28 15.56 -8.32 -3.30
N ASP A 29 15.28 -7.02 -3.30
CA ASP A 29 15.63 -6.14 -2.19
C ASP A 29 14.63 -6.33 -1.04
N PRO A 30 15.08 -6.64 0.19
CA PRO A 30 14.20 -6.75 1.34
C PRO A 30 13.72 -5.37 1.77
N VAL A 31 12.41 -5.24 1.99
CA VAL A 31 11.82 -4.08 2.66
C VAL A 31 10.78 -4.55 3.66
N ALA A 32 10.67 -3.86 4.79
CA ALA A 32 9.61 -4.11 5.74
C ALA A 32 8.35 -3.33 5.36
N ILE A 33 7.18 -3.87 5.67
CA ILE A 33 5.90 -3.17 5.58
C ILE A 33 5.22 -3.16 6.94
N GLY A 34 4.52 -2.05 7.20
CA GLY A 34 3.77 -1.83 8.43
C GLY A 34 2.47 -1.08 8.17
N MET A 35 1.66 -1.00 9.22
CA MET A 35 0.41 -0.26 9.18
C MET A 35 0.05 0.39 10.51
N GLY A 36 -0.68 1.49 10.44
CA GLY A 36 -1.20 2.19 11.61
C GLY A 36 -2.34 1.41 12.25
N ARG A 37 -2.65 1.72 13.52
CA ARG A 37 -3.88 1.22 14.13
C ARG A 37 -5.06 1.78 13.33
N PRO A 38 -5.94 0.92 12.81
CA PRO A 38 -7.10 1.41 12.08
C PRO A 38 -8.09 2.14 12.99
N SER A 39 -8.78 3.11 12.43
CA SER A 39 -9.94 3.77 13.03
C SER A 39 -11.16 3.60 12.14
N GLU A 40 -12.35 3.71 12.71
CA GLU A 40 -13.61 3.72 11.97
C GLU A 40 -14.30 5.07 12.17
N THR A 41 -14.87 5.61 11.11
CA THR A 41 -15.68 6.84 11.15
C THR A 41 -17.16 6.49 11.34
N ASP A 42 -17.97 7.48 11.75
CA ASP A 42 -19.41 7.29 11.98
C ASP A 42 -20.17 6.87 10.70
N ASP A 43 -19.65 7.20 9.51
CA ASP A 43 -20.18 6.81 8.20
C ASP A 43 -19.59 5.49 7.67
N GLY A 44 -18.89 4.73 8.54
CA GLY A 44 -18.44 3.36 8.29
C GLY A 44 -17.12 3.24 7.50
N TRP A 45 -16.37 4.32 7.32
CA TRP A 45 -15.04 4.22 6.70
C TRP A 45 -14.02 3.72 7.70
N TRP A 46 -13.43 2.59 7.36
CA TRP A 46 -12.25 2.06 8.01
C TRP A 46 -11.00 2.74 7.43
N MET A 47 -10.21 3.39 8.26
CA MET A 47 -9.08 4.22 7.84
C MET A 47 -7.79 3.78 8.52
N THR A 48 -6.68 3.83 7.78
CA THR A 48 -5.32 3.59 8.32
C THR A 48 -4.25 4.18 7.39
N HIS A 49 -2.99 4.11 7.83
CA HIS A 49 -1.81 4.32 6.99
C HIS A 49 -1.09 3.00 6.77
N LEU A 50 -0.61 2.78 5.55
CA LEU A 50 0.24 1.66 5.16
C LEU A 50 1.59 2.24 4.71
N TRP A 51 2.71 1.63 5.09
CA TRP A 51 4.03 2.12 4.68
C TRP A 51 5.02 0.99 4.43
N ALA A 52 6.00 1.26 3.56
CA ALA A 52 7.17 0.41 3.37
C ALA A 52 8.43 1.15 3.85
N PHE A 53 9.35 0.44 4.48
CA PHE A 53 10.50 1.06 5.14
C PHE A 53 11.73 0.14 5.20
N ASP A 54 12.88 0.76 5.46
CA ASP A 54 14.15 0.12 5.82
C ASP A 54 14.78 0.83 7.04
N ASP A 55 16.03 0.51 7.36
CA ASP A 55 16.75 1.09 8.51
C ASP A 55 16.91 2.61 8.41
N ALA A 56 16.76 3.21 7.22
CA ALA A 56 16.83 4.65 7.00
C ALA A 56 15.46 5.34 7.06
N GLY A 57 14.36 4.61 7.26
CA GLY A 57 13.00 5.14 7.34
C GLY A 57 12.10 4.69 6.18
N ILE A 58 11.04 5.45 5.93
CA ILE A 58 10.08 5.16 4.84
C ILE A 58 10.81 5.27 3.49
N ILE A 59 10.69 4.23 2.66
CA ILE A 59 11.30 4.24 1.32
C ILE A 59 10.49 5.12 0.37
N ASP A 60 11.13 5.65 -0.67
CA ASP A 60 10.42 6.35 -1.74
C ASP A 60 9.72 5.36 -2.68
N THR A 61 8.64 5.81 -3.31
CA THR A 61 7.89 5.01 -4.28
C THR A 61 8.76 4.62 -5.48
N SER A 62 9.74 5.44 -5.87
CA SER A 62 10.74 5.12 -6.90
C SER A 62 11.49 3.82 -6.65
N ARG A 63 11.65 3.39 -5.39
CA ARG A 63 12.29 2.12 -5.06
C ARG A 63 11.46 0.90 -5.48
N VAL A 64 10.15 1.06 -5.61
CA VAL A 64 9.23 -0.02 -6.03
C VAL A 64 8.83 0.10 -7.50
N ALA A 65 9.26 1.16 -8.19
CA ALA A 65 9.11 1.32 -9.63
C ALA A 65 9.85 0.23 -10.42
N PRO A 66 9.47 -0.07 -11.67
CA PRO A 66 10.24 -0.97 -12.52
C PRO A 66 11.71 -0.55 -12.61
N ARG A 67 12.64 -1.52 -12.47
CA ARG A 67 14.09 -1.26 -12.51
C ARG A 67 14.60 -0.79 -13.89
N ALA A 68 13.86 -1.10 -14.94
CA ALA A 68 14.21 -0.77 -16.32
C ALA A 68 13.09 0.01 -16.99
N GLY A 69 13.47 1.09 -17.68
CA GLY A 69 12.55 2.01 -18.33
C GLY A 69 11.87 2.98 -17.35
N PRO A 70 11.25 4.06 -17.85
CA PRO A 70 10.42 4.93 -17.03
C PRO A 70 9.17 4.17 -16.58
N PRO A 71 8.62 4.47 -15.38
CA PRO A 71 7.35 3.88 -14.97
C PRO A 71 6.22 4.27 -15.93
N PRO A 72 5.27 3.36 -16.22
CA PRO A 72 4.26 3.57 -17.24
C PRO A 72 3.19 4.60 -16.85
N ALA A 73 3.01 4.85 -15.55
CA ALA A 73 2.02 5.77 -14.99
C ALA A 73 2.43 6.21 -13.57
N PRO A 74 1.75 7.19 -12.95
CA PRO A 74 1.96 7.54 -11.54
C PRO A 74 1.75 6.35 -10.58
N PRO A 75 2.36 6.35 -9.38
CA PRO A 75 2.41 5.16 -8.53
C PRO A 75 1.04 4.56 -8.17
N LEU A 76 0.05 5.39 -7.81
CA LEU A 76 -1.30 4.88 -7.47
C LEU A 76 -2.09 4.41 -8.68
N THR A 77 -1.78 4.90 -9.89
CA THR A 77 -2.37 4.38 -11.12
C THR A 77 -1.89 2.94 -11.37
N VAL A 78 -0.66 2.62 -10.99
CA VAL A 78 -0.08 1.26 -11.09
C VAL A 78 -0.54 0.37 -9.94
N MET A 79 -0.38 0.83 -8.69
CA MET A 79 -0.64 0.01 -7.49
C MET A 79 -2.12 -0.12 -7.16
N GLY A 80 -2.92 0.92 -7.41
CA GLY A 80 -4.32 0.99 -6.98
C GLY A 80 -5.19 -0.14 -7.50
N PRO A 81 -5.16 -0.47 -8.81
CA PRO A 81 -5.94 -1.60 -9.34
C PRO A 81 -5.56 -2.94 -8.72
N VAL A 82 -4.26 -3.19 -8.50
CA VAL A 82 -3.79 -4.44 -7.86
C VAL A 82 -4.23 -4.51 -6.40
N PHE A 83 -4.13 -3.40 -5.68
CA PHE A 83 -4.60 -3.30 -4.29
C PHE A 83 -6.10 -3.57 -4.17
N ALA A 84 -6.91 -2.86 -4.96
CA ALA A 84 -8.36 -3.00 -4.94
C ALA A 84 -8.81 -4.39 -5.39
N GLY A 85 -8.18 -4.93 -6.44
CA GLY A 85 -8.43 -6.29 -6.92
C GLY A 85 -8.08 -7.37 -5.90
N ALA A 86 -7.00 -7.19 -5.12
CA ALA A 86 -6.63 -8.13 -4.06
C ALA A 86 -7.65 -8.22 -2.91
N LEU A 87 -8.50 -7.20 -2.78
CA LEU A 87 -9.56 -7.10 -1.76
C LEU A 87 -10.97 -7.25 -2.38
N ALA A 88 -11.06 -7.64 -3.65
CA ALA A 88 -12.34 -7.84 -4.32
C ALA A 88 -13.18 -8.89 -3.57
N GLY A 89 -14.47 -8.58 -3.37
CA GLY A 89 -15.38 -9.40 -2.57
C GLY A 89 -15.29 -9.20 -1.05
N LEU A 90 -14.34 -8.38 -0.57
CA LEU A 90 -14.27 -7.91 0.83
C LEU A 90 -14.68 -6.43 0.96
N ILE A 91 -14.39 -5.62 -0.06
CA ILE A 91 -14.77 -4.20 -0.10
C ILE A 91 -16.23 -4.09 -0.56
N GLY A 92 -17.00 -3.21 0.08
CA GLY A 92 -18.36 -2.90 -0.35
C GLY A 92 -18.37 -2.17 -1.69
N GLU A 93 -19.49 -2.26 -2.41
CA GLU A 93 -19.65 -1.62 -3.71
C GLU A 93 -20.89 -0.72 -3.73
N GLU A 94 -20.77 0.45 -4.37
CA GLU A 94 -21.89 1.33 -4.68
C GLU A 94 -21.83 1.72 -6.14
N HIS A 95 -22.95 1.57 -6.87
CA HIS A 95 -23.04 1.90 -8.30
C HIS A 95 -21.93 1.24 -9.14
N GLY A 96 -21.57 0.00 -8.80
CA GLY A 96 -20.51 -0.76 -9.47
C GLY A 96 -19.09 -0.27 -9.21
N ARG A 97 -18.87 0.53 -8.15
CA ARG A 97 -17.55 1.02 -7.75
C ARG A 97 -17.21 0.51 -6.35
N GLN A 98 -16.02 -0.06 -6.21
CA GLN A 98 -15.48 -0.45 -4.92
C GLN A 98 -15.22 0.77 -4.05
N LEU A 99 -15.61 0.65 -2.78
CA LEU A 99 -15.51 1.71 -1.79
C LEU A 99 -14.14 1.71 -1.12
N VAL A 100 -13.13 2.02 -1.92
CA VAL A 100 -11.74 2.15 -1.49
C VAL A 100 -11.16 3.45 -1.99
N ARG A 101 -10.37 4.11 -1.14
CA ARG A 101 -9.66 5.35 -1.45
C ARG A 101 -8.22 5.20 -1.00
N LEU A 102 -7.31 5.47 -1.91
CA LEU A 102 -5.87 5.48 -1.68
C LEU A 102 -5.35 6.89 -1.93
N LYS A 103 -4.49 7.38 -1.03
CA LYS A 103 -3.80 8.65 -1.21
C LYS A 103 -2.35 8.52 -0.77
N LEU A 104 -1.43 8.98 -1.61
CA LEU A 104 -0.02 9.11 -1.23
C LEU A 104 0.23 10.49 -0.63
N HIS A 105 1.33 10.59 0.11
CA HIS A 105 1.91 11.90 0.41
C HIS A 105 2.11 12.70 -0.91
N PRO A 106 1.88 14.03 -0.92
CA PRO A 106 2.22 14.86 -2.08
C PRO A 106 3.68 14.68 -2.50
N ALA A 107 3.97 14.73 -3.81
CA ALA A 107 5.36 14.81 -4.25
C ALA A 107 5.90 16.21 -3.98
N ALA A 108 7.21 16.30 -3.78
CA ALA A 108 7.88 17.59 -3.81
C ALA A 108 7.84 18.21 -5.22
N ASP A 109 7.89 17.35 -6.24
CA ASP A 109 7.78 17.69 -7.66
C ASP A 109 6.76 16.76 -8.33
N GLU A 110 5.60 17.29 -8.72
CA GLU A 110 4.55 16.51 -9.36
C GLU A 110 4.90 16.06 -10.79
N THR A 111 5.97 16.59 -11.39
CA THR A 111 6.53 16.06 -12.65
C THR A 111 7.34 14.77 -12.44
N GLN A 112 7.72 14.49 -11.19
CA GLN A 112 8.43 13.27 -10.77
C GLN A 112 7.55 12.48 -9.79
N PRO A 113 6.44 11.88 -10.24
CA PRO A 113 5.42 11.35 -9.35
C PRO A 113 5.89 10.14 -8.52
N TRP A 114 7.04 9.56 -8.83
CA TRP A 114 7.68 8.48 -8.09
C TRP A 114 8.70 8.96 -7.04
N GLU A 115 9.02 10.25 -6.99
CA GLU A 115 9.90 10.82 -5.97
C GLU A 115 9.09 11.32 -4.77
N ARG A 116 8.51 10.35 -4.04
CA ARG A 116 7.75 10.62 -2.82
C ARG A 116 7.80 9.43 -1.85
N PRO A 117 7.64 9.65 -0.54
CA PRO A 117 7.59 8.56 0.43
C PRO A 117 6.45 7.57 0.14
N LEU A 118 6.72 6.28 0.26
CA LEU A 118 5.75 5.19 0.12
C LEU A 118 4.99 5.00 1.45
N ILE A 119 4.15 5.98 1.75
CA ILE A 119 3.12 5.91 2.79
C ILE A 119 1.77 6.24 2.18
N VAL A 120 0.84 5.29 2.28
CA VAL A 120 -0.50 5.35 1.70
C VAL A 120 -1.51 5.56 2.82
N GLN A 121 -2.27 6.64 2.72
CA GLN A 121 -3.53 6.80 3.44
C GLN A 121 -4.58 5.92 2.77
N LEU A 122 -5.17 5.03 3.55
CA LEU A 122 -6.18 4.07 3.11
C LEU A 122 -7.50 4.40 3.79
N ALA A 123 -8.57 4.46 3.01
CA ALA A 123 -9.94 4.40 3.51
C ALA A 123 -10.71 3.32 2.76
N ILE A 124 -11.35 2.41 3.47
CA ILE A 124 -12.16 1.31 2.92
C ILE A 124 -13.51 1.32 3.63
N ARG A 125 -14.59 1.14 2.86
CA ARG A 125 -15.85 0.66 3.44
C ARG A 125 -15.99 -0.81 3.12
N TRP A 126 -15.82 -1.66 4.13
CA TRP A 126 -15.91 -3.11 3.98
C TRP A 126 -17.32 -3.53 3.63
N ASP A 127 -17.47 -4.66 2.95
CA ASP A 127 -18.77 -5.32 2.84
C ASP A 127 -19.26 -5.70 4.24
N PRO A 128 -20.45 -5.25 4.66
CA PRO A 128 -20.91 -5.41 6.04
C PRO A 128 -21.10 -6.88 6.44
N VAL A 129 -21.49 -7.75 5.49
CA VAL A 129 -21.68 -9.18 5.76
C VAL A 129 -20.33 -9.85 6.00
N ARG A 130 -19.33 -9.55 5.16
CA ARG A 130 -17.97 -10.05 5.35
C ARG A 130 -17.35 -9.52 6.63
N ALA A 131 -17.40 -8.21 6.86
CA ALA A 131 -16.83 -7.56 8.04
C ALA A 131 -17.39 -8.14 9.35
N ALA A 132 -18.70 -8.40 9.42
CA ALA A 132 -19.35 -8.98 10.60
C ALA A 132 -18.84 -10.38 10.96
N THR A 133 -18.27 -11.11 9.99
CA THR A 133 -17.74 -12.47 10.20
C THR A 133 -16.23 -12.50 10.47
N MET A 134 -15.54 -11.36 10.34
CA MET A 134 -14.10 -11.28 10.44
C MET A 134 -13.66 -10.64 11.75
N ARG A 135 -12.53 -11.12 12.29
CA ARG A 135 -11.87 -10.43 13.40
C ARG A 135 -11.22 -9.13 12.89
N PRO A 136 -11.12 -8.07 13.70
CA PRO A 136 -10.47 -6.82 13.28
C PRO A 136 -9.05 -7.01 12.73
N ASN A 137 -8.25 -7.88 13.36
CA ASN A 137 -6.89 -8.19 12.87
C ASN A 137 -6.89 -8.91 11.52
N ALA A 138 -7.96 -9.62 11.16
CA ALA A 138 -8.07 -10.27 9.86
C ALA A 138 -8.23 -9.23 8.75
N LEU A 139 -9.13 -8.24 8.92
CA LEU A 139 -9.28 -7.13 7.96
C LEU A 139 -7.98 -6.34 7.78
N ALA A 140 -7.30 -6.05 8.90
CA ALA A 140 -5.99 -5.40 8.87
C ALA A 140 -4.94 -6.23 8.10
N THR A 141 -4.97 -7.56 8.26
CA THR A 141 -4.05 -8.47 7.57
C THR A 141 -4.31 -8.45 6.07
N GLU A 142 -5.57 -8.54 5.63
CA GLU A 142 -5.94 -8.47 4.22
C GLU A 142 -5.48 -7.15 3.58
N ALA A 143 -5.68 -6.02 4.26
CA ALA A 143 -5.22 -4.71 3.78
C ALA A 143 -3.68 -4.65 3.62
N LEU A 144 -2.93 -5.17 4.60
CA LEU A 144 -1.46 -5.21 4.54
C LEU A 144 -0.95 -6.18 3.45
N GLU A 145 -1.66 -7.28 3.21
CA GLU A 145 -1.37 -8.21 2.11
C GLU A 145 -1.65 -7.62 0.73
N ALA A 146 -2.78 -6.93 0.57
CA ALA A 146 -3.09 -6.21 -0.65
C ALA A 146 -2.03 -5.15 -0.96
N PHE A 147 -1.54 -4.45 0.07
CA PHE A 147 -0.44 -3.50 -0.05
C PHE A 147 0.86 -4.17 -0.51
N ALA A 148 1.25 -5.28 0.13
CA ALA A 148 2.41 -6.07 -0.26
C ALA A 148 2.34 -6.47 -1.75
N ARG A 149 1.21 -7.04 -2.18
CA ARG A 149 0.98 -7.46 -3.57
C ARG A 149 1.07 -6.30 -4.55
N ALA A 150 0.46 -5.16 -4.21
CA ALA A 150 0.49 -3.97 -5.05
C ALA A 150 1.90 -3.43 -5.25
N ILE A 151 2.70 -3.35 -4.18
CA ILE A 151 4.10 -2.92 -4.23
C ILE A 151 4.93 -3.87 -5.09
N GLN A 152 4.80 -5.18 -4.88
CA GLN A 152 5.57 -6.18 -5.62
C GLN A 152 5.19 -6.23 -7.10
N ALA A 153 3.91 -5.98 -7.42
CA ALA A 153 3.44 -5.88 -8.80
C ALA A 153 3.95 -4.62 -9.50
N ALA A 154 4.09 -3.50 -8.78
CA ALA A 154 4.57 -2.23 -9.35
C ALA A 154 5.98 -2.31 -9.93
N GLY A 155 6.83 -3.19 -9.39
CA GLY A 155 8.20 -3.40 -9.88
C GLY A 155 8.31 -4.28 -11.13
N ARG A 156 7.20 -4.90 -11.57
CA ARG A 156 7.21 -5.75 -12.76
C ARG A 156 7.19 -4.88 -14.03
N PRO A 157 7.94 -5.26 -15.09
CA PRO A 157 7.80 -4.61 -16.38
C PRO A 157 6.36 -4.78 -16.89
N GLY A 158 5.82 -3.70 -17.46
CA GLY A 158 4.50 -3.69 -18.12
C GLY A 158 4.52 -4.32 -19.50
#